data_AF-A0A382M6N7-F1
#
_entry.id   AF-A0A382M6N7-F1
#
_cell.length_a   1.000
_cell.length_b   1.000
_cell.length_c   1.000
_cell.angle_alpha   90.00
_cell.angle_beta   90.00
_cell.angle_gamma   90.00
#
_symmetry.space_group_name_H-M   'P 1'
#
loop_
_entity.id
_entity.type
_entity.pdbx_description
1 polymer ?
#
loop_
_entity_poly.entity_id
_entity_poly.type
_entity_poly.pdbx_seq_one_letter_code
_entity_poly.pdbx_strand_id
1 'polypeptide(L)'
;MLKQPSSIALLILCAFLIGNCERKRSNPLDPEGEISLNRPPAPSGLTAESGVGFIVLSWQPVAATDLAGYAVYRASQSDGDYQFVTGSGDGTSPDSTSAFTTVKTTYVDSVGVVGVTLFYRVASVDTSGFSSEQSVFVSAEVEADEVSPEAPLALSAIRHEADPGRVLLSWSPPRQDEGSRELSGLSGYIVLRAESGFGSPVPIDTLAASQTGYTDVGLQSLTTYSYTVIAFDGKGNSSRSAAAVQVTTGGLAVPGRVAAVGGIDRVVVSWDAVSGSALRGYNVFRSDRLDSSYVLLMGAEGNDFTTARTSYEDTAVVAAQM
;
A
#
# COMPACT_ATOMS: atom_id res chain seq x y z
N MET A 1 -36.01 -32.44 -104.72
CA MET A 1 -37.10 -31.49 -104.99
C MET A 1 -37.68 -31.04 -103.65
N LEU A 2 -37.83 -29.74 -103.40
CA LEU A 2 -38.44 -29.22 -102.17
C LEU A 2 -39.96 -29.41 -102.19
N LYS A 3 -40.54 -29.79 -101.06
CA LYS A 3 -41.91 -29.40 -100.66
C LYS A 3 -42.13 -29.58 -99.15
N GLN A 4 -42.19 -28.45 -98.45
CA GLN A 4 -42.99 -28.27 -97.23
C GLN A 4 -44.44 -27.90 -97.66
N PRO A 5 -45.51 -27.90 -96.80
CA PRO A 5 -45.52 -27.20 -95.50
C PRO A 5 -46.53 -27.63 -94.39
N SER A 6 -46.54 -26.81 -93.32
CA SER A 6 -47.69 -26.41 -92.47
C SER A 6 -48.21 -27.28 -91.30
N SER A 7 -47.80 -26.85 -90.10
CA SER A 7 -48.61 -26.45 -88.92
C SER A 7 -50.01 -27.02 -88.64
N ILE A 8 -50.27 -27.35 -87.36
CA ILE A 8 -51.35 -26.82 -86.49
C ILE A 8 -51.05 -27.19 -85.02
N ALA A 9 -51.53 -26.40 -84.04
CA ALA A 9 -51.27 -26.56 -82.61
C ALA A 9 -52.55 -26.83 -81.80
N LEU A 10 -52.42 -27.46 -80.61
CA LEU A 10 -53.28 -27.15 -79.45
C LEU A 10 -52.63 -27.57 -78.11
N LEU A 11 -53.30 -27.25 -77.00
CA LEU A 11 -52.78 -26.97 -75.65
C LEU A 11 -53.40 -27.91 -74.58
N ILE A 12 -53.08 -27.69 -73.28
CA ILE A 12 -53.75 -28.22 -72.04
C ILE A 12 -53.28 -29.63 -71.59
N LEU A 13 -53.11 -29.99 -70.30
CA LEU A 13 -52.84 -29.30 -69.00
C LEU A 13 -52.64 -30.38 -67.89
N CYS A 14 -51.96 -30.01 -66.80
CA CYS A 14 -52.00 -30.63 -65.46
C CYS A 14 -51.22 -31.94 -65.17
N ALA A 15 -50.79 -32.03 -63.91
CA ALA A 15 -49.90 -33.06 -63.34
C ALA A 15 -50.62 -33.92 -62.29
N PHE A 16 -50.01 -35.03 -61.84
CA PHE A 16 -50.10 -35.50 -60.45
C PHE A 16 -48.96 -36.47 -60.07
N LEU A 17 -48.61 -36.54 -58.78
CA LEU A 17 -47.46 -37.25 -58.19
C LEU A 17 -47.79 -38.67 -57.66
N ILE A 18 -46.86 -39.63 -57.86
CA ILE A 18 -46.58 -40.85 -57.05
C ILE A 18 -45.07 -41.21 -57.29
N GLY A 19 -44.24 -41.75 -56.38
CA GLY A 19 -44.37 -41.97 -54.93
C GLY A 19 -43.51 -43.14 -54.39
N ASN A 20 -42.27 -42.86 -53.92
CA ASN A 20 -41.29 -43.81 -53.31
C ASN A 20 -40.77 -44.97 -54.20
N CYS A 21 -39.63 -45.64 -53.96
CA CYS A 21 -38.67 -45.62 -52.84
C CYS A 21 -37.21 -45.94 -53.27
N GLU A 22 -36.24 -45.35 -52.56
CA GLU A 22 -34.91 -45.88 -52.17
C GLU A 22 -34.00 -46.72 -53.10
N ARG A 23 -32.74 -46.27 -53.19
CA ARG A 23 -31.64 -46.85 -52.37
C ARG A 23 -30.53 -45.82 -52.11
N LYS A 24 -30.45 -45.33 -50.86
CA LYS A 24 -29.24 -44.63 -50.37
C LYS A 24 -28.06 -45.63 -50.36
N ARG A 25 -26.90 -45.21 -50.85
CA ARG A 25 -25.62 -45.80 -50.41
C ARG A 25 -25.14 -44.99 -49.21
N SER A 26 -25.42 -45.46 -48.01
CA SER A 26 -24.83 -44.92 -46.79
C SER A 26 -23.37 -45.38 -46.69
N ASN A 27 -22.43 -44.44 -46.61
CA ASN A 27 -21.07 -44.75 -46.18
C ASN A 27 -21.08 -45.02 -44.66
N PRO A 28 -20.73 -46.23 -44.14
CA PRO A 28 -21.01 -46.59 -42.74
C PRO A 28 -19.92 -46.18 -41.74
N LEU A 29 -19.01 -45.28 -42.11
CA LEU A 29 -17.92 -44.80 -41.28
C LEU A 29 -17.73 -43.30 -41.51
N ASP A 30 -18.47 -42.50 -40.76
CA ASP A 30 -18.11 -41.09 -40.53
C ASP A 30 -18.60 -40.68 -39.12
N PRO A 31 -17.72 -40.74 -38.09
CA PRO A 31 -18.02 -40.30 -36.74
C PRO A 31 -17.65 -38.81 -36.53
N GLU A 32 -17.67 -38.01 -37.59
CA GLU A 32 -17.66 -36.54 -37.48
C GLU A 32 -19.00 -36.09 -36.89
N GLY A 33 -19.03 -35.89 -35.57
CA GLY A 33 -20.14 -35.16 -34.94
C GLY A 33 -20.21 -33.77 -35.57
N GLU A 34 -21.42 -33.31 -35.91
CA GLU A 34 -21.60 -31.99 -36.54
C GLU A 34 -20.95 -30.91 -35.66
N ILE A 35 -19.82 -30.38 -36.12
CA ILE A 35 -19.19 -29.23 -35.48
C ILE A 35 -20.17 -28.05 -35.57
N SER A 36 -20.64 -27.59 -34.42
CA SER A 36 -21.50 -26.42 -34.30
C SER A 36 -20.73 -25.20 -34.81
N LEU A 37 -20.93 -24.84 -36.09
CA LEU A 37 -20.33 -23.66 -36.72
C LEU A 37 -21.04 -22.36 -36.31
N ASN A 38 -22.04 -22.44 -35.43
CA ASN A 38 -22.85 -21.31 -35.02
C ASN A 38 -22.31 -20.75 -33.69
N ARG A 39 -21.59 -19.62 -33.78
CA ARG A 39 -21.03 -18.92 -32.61
C ARG A 39 -22.11 -18.67 -31.54
N PRO A 40 -21.78 -18.76 -30.25
CA PRO A 40 -22.74 -18.53 -29.18
C PRO A 40 -23.29 -17.08 -29.20
N PRO A 41 -24.50 -16.84 -28.67
CA PRO A 41 -25.06 -15.48 -28.57
C PRO A 41 -24.24 -14.56 -27.66
N ALA A 42 -24.14 -13.28 -28.04
CA ALA A 42 -23.47 -12.27 -27.22
C ALA A 42 -24.21 -12.06 -25.87
N PRO A 43 -23.51 -11.95 -24.73
CA PRO A 43 -24.12 -11.65 -23.44
C PRO A 43 -24.87 -10.31 -23.42
N SER A 44 -26.05 -10.31 -22.80
CA SER A 44 -26.91 -9.12 -22.63
C SER A 44 -26.99 -8.68 -21.17
N GLY A 45 -27.42 -7.43 -20.95
CA GLY A 45 -27.61 -6.88 -19.60
C GLY A 45 -26.32 -6.79 -18.77
N LEU A 46 -25.18 -6.56 -19.42
CA LEU A 46 -23.92 -6.27 -18.74
C LEU A 46 -24.09 -5.02 -17.86
N THR A 47 -23.63 -5.10 -16.62
CA THR A 47 -23.48 -3.99 -15.67
C THR A 47 -22.07 -3.98 -15.10
N ALA A 48 -21.64 -2.81 -14.64
CA ALA A 48 -20.44 -2.63 -13.82
C ALA A 48 -20.82 -1.82 -12.57
N GLU A 49 -20.36 -2.27 -11.41
CA GLU A 49 -20.54 -1.64 -10.11
C GLU A 49 -19.15 -1.31 -9.54
N SER A 50 -19.00 -0.05 -9.10
CA SER A 50 -17.78 0.45 -8.48
C SER A 50 -17.52 -0.21 -7.13
N GLY A 51 -16.24 -0.26 -6.73
CA GLY A 51 -15.83 -0.72 -5.41
C GLY A 51 -14.40 -0.36 -5.09
N VAL A 52 -14.04 -0.45 -3.81
CA VAL A 52 -12.73 -0.03 -3.29
C VAL A 52 -11.62 -0.95 -3.83
N GLY A 53 -10.86 -0.47 -4.82
CA GLY A 53 -9.81 -1.26 -5.49
C GLY A 53 -10.31 -2.40 -6.39
N PHE A 54 -11.60 -2.45 -6.74
CA PHE A 54 -12.14 -3.44 -7.69
C PHE A 54 -13.39 -2.94 -8.41
N ILE A 55 -13.77 -3.61 -9.49
CA ILE A 55 -15.04 -3.41 -10.18
C ILE A 55 -15.76 -4.77 -10.28
N VAL A 56 -17.06 -4.78 -9.93
CA VAL A 56 -17.91 -5.98 -10.06
C VAL A 56 -18.69 -5.90 -11.37
N LEU A 57 -18.53 -6.91 -12.21
CA LEU A 57 -19.29 -7.08 -13.44
C LEU A 57 -20.36 -8.15 -13.25
N SER A 58 -21.55 -7.92 -13.83
CA SER A 58 -22.61 -8.93 -13.92
C SER A 58 -23.33 -8.88 -15.26
N TRP A 59 -23.83 -10.00 -15.76
CA TRP A 59 -24.59 -10.07 -17.02
C TRP A 59 -25.63 -11.19 -16.99
N GLN A 60 -26.52 -11.23 -17.99
CA GLN A 60 -27.52 -12.28 -18.13
C GLN A 60 -26.88 -13.57 -18.67
N PRO A 61 -27.30 -14.76 -18.19
CA PRO A 61 -26.78 -16.03 -18.69
C PRO A 61 -27.13 -16.25 -20.17
N VAL A 62 -26.14 -16.65 -20.95
CA VAL A 62 -26.32 -17.07 -22.35
C VAL A 62 -26.79 -18.52 -22.38
N ALA A 63 -27.92 -18.77 -23.04
CA ALA A 63 -28.44 -20.12 -23.27
C ALA A 63 -27.84 -20.71 -24.56
N ALA A 64 -26.70 -21.39 -24.44
CA ALA A 64 -26.10 -22.19 -25.50
C ALA A 64 -25.69 -23.56 -24.93
N THR A 65 -25.93 -24.64 -25.68
CA THR A 65 -25.68 -26.03 -25.24
C THR A 65 -24.20 -26.40 -25.22
N ASP A 66 -23.39 -25.64 -25.93
CA ASP A 66 -21.95 -25.73 -26.13
C ASP A 66 -21.18 -24.60 -25.42
N LEU A 67 -21.82 -23.84 -24.51
CA LEU A 67 -21.16 -22.75 -23.77
C LEU A 67 -20.04 -23.29 -22.85
N ALA A 68 -18.81 -22.84 -23.09
CA ALA A 68 -17.67 -23.08 -22.19
C ALA A 68 -17.54 -22.00 -21.11
N GLY A 69 -17.79 -20.74 -21.45
CA GLY A 69 -17.69 -19.63 -20.50
C GLY A 69 -17.81 -18.25 -21.14
N TYR A 70 -17.27 -17.25 -20.45
CA TYR A 70 -17.33 -15.84 -20.82
C TYR A 70 -15.94 -15.21 -20.84
N ALA A 71 -15.59 -14.54 -21.94
CA ALA A 71 -14.40 -13.73 -22.08
C ALA A 71 -14.72 -12.27 -21.70
N VAL A 72 -14.01 -11.72 -20.72
CA VAL A 72 -14.11 -10.32 -20.29
C VAL A 72 -13.01 -9.52 -20.99
N TYR A 73 -13.35 -8.34 -21.48
CA TYR A 73 -12.42 -7.40 -22.09
C TYR A 73 -12.50 -6.04 -21.40
N ARG A 74 -11.35 -5.36 -21.27
CA ARG A 74 -11.18 -4.09 -20.56
C ARG A 74 -10.41 -3.07 -21.40
N ALA A 75 -10.86 -1.81 -21.37
CA ALA A 75 -10.17 -0.66 -21.93
C ALA A 75 -10.10 0.50 -20.92
N SER A 76 -9.14 1.41 -21.10
CA SER A 76 -9.02 2.67 -20.35
C SER A 76 -9.77 3.84 -20.99
N GLN A 77 -10.35 3.63 -22.18
CA GLN A 77 -11.13 4.60 -22.95
C GLN A 77 -12.33 3.88 -23.58
N SER A 78 -13.46 4.56 -23.74
CA SER A 78 -14.69 3.96 -24.29
C SER A 78 -14.57 3.54 -25.76
N ASP A 79 -13.73 4.24 -26.51
CA ASP A 79 -13.38 4.04 -27.92
C ASP A 79 -11.99 3.40 -28.14
N GLY A 80 -11.29 3.02 -27.06
CA GLY A 80 -9.97 2.39 -27.11
C GLY A 80 -9.98 0.88 -27.39
N ASP A 81 -8.78 0.30 -27.51
CA ASP A 81 -8.60 -1.13 -27.75
C ASP A 81 -8.91 -1.97 -26.50
N TYR A 82 -10.00 -2.73 -26.54
CA TYR A 82 -10.43 -3.63 -25.46
C TYR A 82 -9.54 -4.87 -25.37
N GLN A 83 -8.70 -4.93 -24.35
CA GLN A 83 -7.78 -6.04 -24.08
C GLN A 83 -8.48 -7.14 -23.30
N PHE A 84 -8.17 -8.40 -23.61
CA PHE A 84 -8.69 -9.56 -22.86
C PHE A 84 -8.18 -9.55 -21.41
N VAL A 85 -9.09 -9.74 -20.45
CA VAL A 85 -8.75 -9.88 -19.04
C VAL A 85 -8.53 -11.35 -18.73
N THR A 86 -7.28 -11.70 -18.42
CA THR A 86 -6.89 -13.05 -17.98
C THR A 86 -7.55 -13.36 -16.64
N GLY A 87 -8.50 -14.29 -16.65
CA GLY A 87 -9.19 -14.73 -15.44
C GLY A 87 -8.70 -16.07 -14.93
N SER A 88 -8.72 -16.23 -13.61
CA SER A 88 -8.68 -17.55 -12.99
C SER A 88 -10.00 -18.28 -13.28
N GLY A 89 -10.01 -19.12 -14.32
CA GLY A 89 -10.96 -20.22 -14.40
C GLY A 89 -10.81 -21.06 -13.13
N ASP A 90 -11.80 -20.98 -12.25
CA ASP A 90 -11.98 -21.64 -10.94
C ASP A 90 -10.84 -21.64 -9.90
N GLY A 91 -9.64 -21.14 -10.22
CA GLY A 91 -8.52 -21.00 -9.28
C GLY A 91 -7.62 -22.23 -9.16
N THR A 92 -7.64 -23.15 -10.13
CA THR A 92 -6.82 -24.38 -10.08
C THR A 92 -5.67 -24.49 -11.09
N SER A 93 -5.46 -23.53 -12.01
CA SER A 93 -4.28 -23.51 -12.88
C SER A 93 -3.76 -22.11 -13.22
N PRO A 94 -2.43 -21.88 -13.20
CA PRO A 94 -1.79 -20.64 -13.67
C PRO A 94 -1.44 -20.65 -15.17
N ASP A 95 -1.85 -21.67 -15.94
CA ASP A 95 -1.42 -21.82 -17.34
C ASP A 95 -2.26 -20.95 -18.29
N SER A 96 -1.60 -20.04 -18.99
CA SER A 96 -2.22 -18.86 -19.64
C SER A 96 -2.74 -19.14 -21.05
N THR A 97 -3.60 -20.15 -21.22
CA THR A 97 -4.24 -20.49 -22.51
C THR A 97 -5.77 -20.64 -22.43
N SER A 98 -6.41 -20.25 -21.33
CA SER A 98 -7.87 -20.28 -21.20
C SER A 98 -8.53 -19.30 -22.17
N ALA A 99 -9.37 -19.81 -23.08
CA ALA A 99 -10.10 -19.02 -24.07
C ALA A 99 -11.18 -18.09 -23.48
N PHE A 100 -11.47 -18.21 -22.19
CA PHE A 100 -12.47 -17.42 -21.46
C PHE A 100 -11.96 -17.05 -20.06
N THR A 101 -12.52 -15.98 -19.48
CA THR A 101 -12.14 -15.40 -18.18
C THR A 101 -12.85 -16.09 -17.02
N THR A 102 -14.12 -16.46 -17.17
CA THR A 102 -14.94 -17.04 -16.10
C THR A 102 -16.06 -17.92 -16.67
N VAL A 103 -16.52 -18.91 -15.89
CA VAL A 103 -17.74 -19.70 -16.17
C VAL A 103 -18.99 -19.11 -15.52
N LYS A 104 -18.83 -18.12 -14.63
CA LYS A 104 -19.91 -17.45 -13.92
C LYS A 104 -20.46 -16.27 -14.74
N THR A 105 -21.70 -15.86 -14.46
CA THR A 105 -22.29 -14.62 -14.98
C THR A 105 -21.89 -13.37 -14.18
N THR A 106 -20.87 -13.50 -13.33
CA THR A 106 -20.27 -12.41 -12.57
C THR A 106 -18.75 -12.53 -12.59
N TYR A 107 -18.06 -11.39 -12.52
CA TYR A 107 -16.61 -11.29 -12.45
C TYR A 107 -16.22 -10.12 -11.55
N VAL A 108 -15.14 -10.25 -10.80
CA VAL A 108 -14.56 -9.17 -10.01
C VAL A 108 -13.18 -8.87 -10.60
N ASP A 109 -13.04 -7.68 -11.18
CA ASP A 109 -11.74 -7.18 -11.65
C ASP A 109 -11.07 -6.43 -10.51
N SER A 110 -10.06 -7.04 -9.88
CA SER A 110 -9.26 -6.38 -8.84
C SER A 110 -8.23 -5.47 -9.49
N VAL A 111 -8.30 -4.16 -9.22
CA VAL A 111 -7.50 -3.14 -9.89
C VAL A 111 -6.60 -2.44 -8.88
N GLY A 112 -5.28 -2.53 -9.08
CA GLY A 112 -4.28 -1.94 -8.17
C GLY A 112 -4.18 -0.41 -8.22
N VAL A 113 -4.89 0.25 -9.13
CA VAL A 113 -4.94 1.71 -9.31
C VAL A 113 -6.39 2.17 -9.10
N VAL A 114 -6.56 3.17 -8.25
CA VAL A 114 -7.86 3.76 -7.88
C VAL A 114 -8.06 5.13 -8.57
N GLY A 115 -9.29 5.65 -8.58
CA GLY A 115 -9.64 6.91 -9.26
C GLY A 115 -9.59 6.81 -10.79
N VAL A 116 -9.67 5.60 -11.33
CA VAL A 116 -9.64 5.35 -12.79
C VAL A 116 -10.97 4.76 -13.25
N THR A 117 -11.56 5.37 -14.28
CA THR A 117 -12.70 4.80 -14.99
C THR A 117 -12.22 3.72 -15.96
N LEU A 118 -12.81 2.53 -15.89
CA LEU A 118 -12.51 1.41 -16.76
C LEU A 118 -13.76 0.99 -17.53
N PHE A 119 -13.56 0.61 -18.78
CA PHE A 119 -14.63 0.25 -19.71
C PHE A 119 -14.57 -1.25 -19.98
N TYR A 120 -15.71 -1.92 -19.91
CA TYR A 120 -15.79 -3.38 -20.00
C TYR A 120 -16.76 -3.86 -21.07
N ARG A 121 -16.41 -4.96 -21.71
CA ARG A 121 -17.27 -5.75 -22.61
C ARG A 121 -17.12 -7.22 -22.27
N VAL A 122 -18.14 -8.02 -22.57
CA VAL A 122 -18.10 -9.47 -22.38
C VAL A 122 -18.56 -10.17 -23.66
N ALA A 123 -17.91 -11.28 -24.01
CA ALA A 123 -18.33 -12.20 -25.05
C ALA A 123 -18.53 -13.59 -24.44
N SER A 124 -19.43 -14.39 -25.01
CA SER A 124 -19.51 -15.82 -24.69
C SER A 124 -18.48 -16.60 -25.51
N VAL A 125 -18.11 -17.79 -25.04
CA VAL A 125 -17.13 -18.67 -25.68
C VAL A 125 -17.65 -20.10 -25.62
N ASP A 126 -17.64 -20.81 -26.73
CA ASP A 126 -18.08 -22.21 -26.81
C ASP A 126 -16.95 -23.22 -26.50
N THR A 127 -17.32 -24.50 -26.39
CA THR A 127 -16.39 -25.62 -26.13
C THR A 127 -15.40 -25.89 -27.26
N SER A 128 -15.62 -25.32 -28.45
CA SER A 128 -14.68 -25.35 -29.58
C SER A 128 -13.75 -24.13 -29.61
N GLY A 129 -13.95 -23.17 -28.69
CA GLY A 129 -13.13 -21.96 -28.55
C GLY A 129 -13.57 -20.79 -29.44
N PHE A 130 -14.71 -20.86 -30.14
CA PHE A 130 -15.21 -19.69 -30.85
C PHE A 130 -15.95 -18.77 -29.89
N SER A 131 -15.75 -17.46 -30.08
CA SER A 131 -16.38 -16.43 -29.26
C SER A 131 -17.51 -15.71 -30.01
N SER A 132 -18.50 -15.20 -29.29
CA SER A 132 -19.53 -14.32 -29.82
C SER A 132 -18.97 -12.97 -30.28
N GLU A 133 -19.84 -12.13 -30.84
CA GLU A 133 -19.60 -10.68 -30.81
C GLU A 133 -19.50 -10.19 -29.36
N GLN A 134 -18.74 -9.13 -29.13
CA GLN A 134 -18.67 -8.48 -27.81
C GLN A 134 -19.98 -7.74 -27.48
N SER A 135 -20.36 -7.72 -26.21
CA SER A 135 -21.48 -6.93 -25.71
C SER A 135 -21.31 -5.42 -25.97
N VAL A 136 -22.38 -4.65 -25.77
CA VAL A 136 -22.26 -3.22 -25.49
C VAL A 136 -21.32 -3.00 -24.29
N PHE A 137 -20.63 -1.86 -24.28
CA PHE A 137 -19.74 -1.54 -23.17
C PHE A 137 -20.50 -0.96 -21.98
N VAL A 138 -19.93 -1.16 -20.80
CA VAL A 138 -20.26 -0.43 -19.56
C VAL A 138 -19.00 0.19 -18.99
N SER A 139 -19.14 1.07 -18.01
CA SER A 139 -18.02 1.65 -17.28
C SER A 139 -18.33 1.79 -15.80
N ALA A 140 -17.31 1.61 -14.96
CA ALA A 140 -17.33 1.97 -13.55
C ALA A 140 -15.99 2.60 -13.18
N GLU A 141 -15.94 3.27 -12.02
CA GLU A 141 -14.72 3.85 -11.47
C GLU A 141 -14.20 2.95 -10.34
N VAL A 142 -12.89 2.73 -10.30
CA VAL A 142 -12.27 2.01 -9.19
C VAL A 142 -12.18 2.97 -8.00
N GLU A 143 -12.94 2.73 -6.94
CA GLU A 143 -12.98 3.63 -5.79
C GLU A 143 -11.69 3.56 -4.98
N ALA A 144 -11.31 4.69 -4.39
CA ALA A 144 -10.24 4.77 -3.42
C ALA A 144 -10.74 4.31 -2.04
N ASP A 145 -9.82 3.80 -1.23
CA ASP A 145 -10.07 3.65 0.19
C ASP A 145 -9.79 5.00 0.86
N GLU A 146 -10.79 5.59 1.51
CA GLU A 146 -10.69 6.87 2.22
C GLU A 146 -10.91 6.73 3.74
N VAL A 147 -11.04 5.49 4.25
CA VAL A 147 -11.37 5.23 5.66
C VAL A 147 -10.10 5.00 6.46
N SER A 148 -9.72 5.96 7.30
CA SER A 148 -8.54 5.82 8.15
C SER A 148 -8.75 4.85 9.33
N PRO A 149 -7.69 4.18 9.82
CA PRO A 149 -7.71 3.52 11.11
C PRO A 149 -8.08 4.49 12.24
N GLU A 150 -8.67 3.99 13.34
CA GLU A 150 -8.78 4.80 14.56
C GLU A 150 -7.40 5.16 15.15
N ALA A 151 -7.38 6.12 16.07
CA ALA A 151 -6.16 6.52 16.76
C ALA A 151 -5.60 5.39 17.64
N PRO A 152 -4.26 5.23 17.74
CA PRO A 152 -3.63 4.33 18.69
C PRO A 152 -4.11 4.57 20.14
N LEU A 153 -4.30 3.47 20.87
CA LEU A 153 -4.90 3.48 22.21
C LEU A 153 -3.83 3.37 23.29
N ALA A 154 -4.14 3.84 24.50
CA ALA A 154 -3.30 3.65 25.70
C ALA A 154 -1.82 4.02 25.50
N LEU A 155 -1.54 5.11 24.77
CA LEU A 155 -0.19 5.65 24.63
C LEU A 155 0.38 5.99 26.03
N SER A 156 1.62 5.58 26.26
CA SER A 156 2.38 5.81 27.47
C SER A 156 3.81 6.22 27.12
N ALA A 157 4.41 7.07 27.95
CA ALA A 157 5.80 7.50 27.83
C ALA A 157 6.48 7.43 29.20
N ILE A 158 7.58 6.70 29.28
CA ILE A 158 8.32 6.46 30.53
C ILE A 158 9.79 6.82 30.30
N ARG A 159 10.35 7.69 31.16
CA ARG A 159 11.78 8.01 31.13
C ARG A 159 12.61 6.76 31.42
N HIS A 160 13.78 6.62 30.82
CA HIS A 160 14.69 5.54 31.17
C HIS A 160 15.54 5.91 32.39
N GLU A 161 15.39 5.21 33.50
CA GLU A 161 16.03 5.59 34.79
C GLU A 161 17.57 5.50 34.76
N ALA A 162 18.13 4.59 33.94
CA ALA A 162 19.58 4.40 33.82
C ALA A 162 20.23 5.14 32.63
N ASP A 163 19.44 5.80 31.79
CA ASP A 163 19.94 6.62 30.67
C ASP A 163 19.01 7.82 30.48
N PRO A 164 19.31 8.98 31.08
CA PRO A 164 18.41 10.12 31.11
C PRO A 164 18.14 10.71 29.72
N GLY A 165 18.96 10.38 28.71
CA GLY A 165 18.76 10.78 27.33
C GLY A 165 17.74 9.94 26.57
N ARG A 166 16.96 9.06 27.23
CA ARG A 166 15.96 8.20 26.58
C ARG A 166 14.57 8.24 27.21
N VAL A 167 13.58 8.03 26.34
CA VAL A 167 12.17 7.79 26.69
C VAL A 167 11.69 6.55 25.97
N LEU A 168 11.02 5.66 26.70
CA LEU A 168 10.36 4.48 26.15
C LEU A 168 8.88 4.81 25.96
N LEU A 169 8.40 4.67 24.73
CA LEU A 169 7.01 4.79 24.34
C LEU A 169 6.38 3.41 24.16
N SER A 170 5.13 3.25 24.55
CA SER A 170 4.31 2.08 24.22
C SER A 170 2.86 2.49 23.99
N TRP A 171 2.17 1.77 23.11
CA TRP A 171 0.75 1.95 22.83
C TRP A 171 0.10 0.60 22.53
N SER A 172 -1.22 0.61 22.38
CA SER A 172 -2.00 -0.47 21.80
C SER A 172 -2.41 -0.10 20.37
N PRO A 173 -2.49 -1.08 19.45
CA PRO A 173 -2.99 -0.84 18.10
C PRO A 173 -4.45 -0.34 18.14
N PRO A 174 -4.91 0.39 17.11
CA PRO A 174 -6.35 0.57 16.89
C PRO A 174 -7.03 -0.79 16.67
N ARG A 175 -8.35 -0.81 16.84
CA ARG A 175 -9.17 -2.05 16.75
C ARG A 175 -10.21 -2.03 15.63
N GLN A 176 -10.43 -0.86 15.05
CA GLN A 176 -11.37 -0.62 13.96
C GLN A 176 -10.94 0.61 13.17
N ASP A 177 -11.49 0.77 11.97
CA ASP A 177 -11.37 1.98 11.15
C ASP A 177 -12.45 3.00 11.54
N GLU A 178 -12.31 4.27 11.17
CA GLU A 178 -13.21 5.35 11.58
C GLU A 178 -14.64 5.10 11.09
N GLY A 179 -15.57 4.84 12.02
CA GLY A 179 -16.97 4.49 11.72
C GLY A 179 -17.22 3.00 11.44
N SER A 180 -16.17 2.17 11.41
CA SER A 180 -16.24 0.71 11.25
C SER A 180 -16.29 -0.03 12.59
N ARG A 181 -16.47 -1.35 12.54
CA ARG A 181 -16.21 -2.30 13.65
C ARG A 181 -15.05 -3.24 13.38
N GLU A 182 -14.49 -3.17 12.18
CA GLU A 182 -13.37 -3.97 11.71
C GLU A 182 -12.21 -3.03 11.42
N LEU A 183 -10.99 -3.52 11.62
CA LEU A 183 -9.75 -2.83 11.27
C LEU A 183 -9.24 -3.43 9.96
N SER A 184 -9.06 -2.60 8.95
CA SER A 184 -8.52 -2.97 7.66
C SER A 184 -7.27 -2.16 7.35
N GLY A 185 -6.43 -2.67 6.44
CA GLY A 185 -5.31 -1.92 5.86
C GLY A 185 -4.15 -1.49 6.77
N LEU A 186 -4.24 -1.53 8.11
CA LEU A 186 -3.24 -0.98 9.04
C LEU A 186 -1.79 -1.38 8.65
N SER A 187 -1.00 -0.38 8.25
CA SER A 187 0.35 -0.55 7.71
C SER A 187 1.42 -0.13 8.72
N GLY A 188 1.16 0.90 9.52
CA GLY A 188 2.14 1.39 10.48
C GLY A 188 1.69 2.51 11.40
N TYR A 189 2.69 3.11 12.05
CA TYR A 189 2.55 4.23 12.96
C TYR A 189 3.57 5.32 12.64
N ILE A 190 3.18 6.59 12.80
CA ILE A 190 4.10 7.74 12.82
C ILE A 190 4.20 8.20 14.28
N VAL A 191 5.42 8.23 14.81
CA VAL A 191 5.70 8.74 16.15
C VAL A 191 6.05 10.22 16.04
N LEU A 192 5.35 11.08 16.79
CA LEU A 192 5.57 12.52 16.79
C LEU A 192 5.97 13.03 18.19
N ARG A 193 6.88 14.00 18.21
CA ARG A 193 7.40 14.63 19.43
C ARG A 193 7.35 16.16 19.34
N ALA A 194 6.95 16.80 20.42
CA ALA A 194 7.18 18.22 20.69
C ALA A 194 8.03 18.38 21.95
N GLU A 195 8.78 19.47 22.05
CA GLU A 195 9.39 19.89 23.30
C GLU A 195 8.42 20.83 24.03
N SER A 196 8.17 20.59 25.32
CA SER A 196 7.10 21.28 26.04
C SER A 196 7.39 22.77 26.18
N GLY A 197 6.56 23.59 25.53
CA GLY A 197 6.72 25.04 25.46
C GLY A 197 6.98 25.57 24.05
N PHE A 198 7.38 24.71 23.10
CA PHE A 198 7.71 25.14 21.73
C PHE A 198 7.20 24.18 20.65
N GLY A 199 6.32 24.71 19.78
CA GLY A 199 6.02 24.14 18.47
C GLY A 199 4.93 23.06 18.41
N SER A 200 4.49 22.79 17.18
CA SER A 200 3.68 21.61 16.84
C SER A 200 4.55 20.35 16.92
N PRO A 201 4.00 19.18 17.28
CA PRO A 201 4.77 17.94 17.27
C PRO A 201 5.23 17.58 15.85
N VAL A 202 6.49 17.20 15.72
CA VAL A 202 7.13 16.80 14.45
C VAL A 202 7.30 15.28 14.42
N PRO A 203 7.19 14.62 13.25
CA PRO A 203 7.50 13.20 13.14
C PRO A 203 8.98 12.95 13.44
N ILE A 204 9.25 11.92 14.24
CA ILE A 204 10.61 11.48 14.60
C ILE A 204 10.92 10.07 14.11
N ASP A 205 9.91 9.22 13.89
CA ASP A 205 10.08 7.92 13.25
C ASP A 205 8.76 7.43 12.60
N THR A 206 8.86 6.44 11.70
CA THR A 206 7.75 5.74 11.05
C THR A 206 7.97 4.23 11.16
N LEU A 207 7.03 3.53 11.81
CA LEU A 207 7.17 2.16 12.26
C LEU A 207 6.15 1.24 11.58
N ALA A 208 6.48 -0.03 11.40
CA ALA A 208 5.55 -1.04 10.86
C ALA A 208 4.43 -1.38 11.88
N ALA A 209 3.27 -1.83 11.40
CA ALA A 209 2.09 -2.15 12.23
C ALA A 209 2.34 -3.16 13.36
N SER A 210 3.37 -4.02 13.22
CA SER A 210 3.81 -4.98 14.24
C SER A 210 4.56 -4.36 15.42
N GLN A 211 4.95 -3.09 15.35
CA GLN A 211 5.71 -2.38 16.38
C GLN A 211 4.78 -1.46 17.17
N THR A 212 4.52 -1.80 18.43
CA THR A 212 3.62 -1.02 19.33
C THR A 212 4.39 -0.31 20.44
N GLY A 213 5.63 0.07 20.16
CA GLY A 213 6.52 0.77 21.07
C GLY A 213 7.75 1.30 20.36
N TYR A 214 8.38 2.30 20.96
CA TYR A 214 9.53 3.04 20.41
C TYR A 214 10.46 3.48 21.53
N THR A 215 11.77 3.57 21.28
CA THR A 215 12.72 4.17 22.22
C THR A 215 13.30 5.42 21.59
N ASP A 216 12.89 6.58 22.09
CA ASP A 216 13.51 7.85 21.71
C ASP A 216 14.83 8.04 22.45
N VAL A 217 15.82 8.64 21.78
CA VAL A 217 17.21 8.70 22.22
C VAL A 217 17.84 10.07 21.88
N GLY A 218 18.90 10.44 22.61
CA GLY A 218 19.58 11.72 22.40
C GLY A 218 18.78 12.92 22.95
N LEU A 219 17.85 12.67 23.87
CA LEU A 219 17.05 13.68 24.53
C LEU A 219 17.89 14.52 25.51
N GLN A 220 17.53 15.78 25.70
CA GLN A 220 18.14 16.63 26.71
C GLN A 220 17.72 16.17 28.11
N SER A 221 18.61 16.29 29.10
CA SER A 221 18.31 16.00 30.51
C SER A 221 17.40 17.07 31.11
N LEU A 222 16.48 16.66 32.00
CA LEU A 222 15.52 17.52 32.70
C LEU A 222 14.56 18.31 31.78
N THR A 223 14.39 17.86 30.54
CA THR A 223 13.51 18.48 29.53
C THR A 223 12.20 17.69 29.42
N THR A 224 11.07 18.40 29.37
CA THR A 224 9.75 17.79 29.18
C THR A 224 9.44 17.66 27.70
N TYR A 225 9.19 16.43 27.26
CA TYR A 225 8.76 16.11 25.91
C TYR A 225 7.30 15.66 25.91
N SER A 226 6.57 16.04 24.86
CA SER A 226 5.21 15.61 24.59
C SER A 226 5.19 14.69 23.37
N TYR A 227 4.59 13.52 23.50
CA TYR A 227 4.51 12.52 22.45
C TYR A 227 3.07 12.26 22.02
N THR A 228 2.88 12.01 20.74
CA THR A 228 1.66 11.42 20.18
C THR A 228 2.03 10.44 19.06
N VAL A 229 1.11 9.55 18.72
CA VAL A 229 1.28 8.56 17.67
C VAL A 229 0.05 8.59 16.77
N ILE A 230 0.27 8.51 15.46
CA ILE A 230 -0.76 8.39 14.42
C ILE A 230 -0.63 6.98 13.82
N ALA A 231 -1.74 6.29 13.58
CA ALA A 231 -1.77 5.07 12.78
C ALA A 231 -2.03 5.41 11.30
N PHE A 232 -1.54 4.59 10.37
CA PHE A 232 -1.86 4.75 8.95
C PHE A 232 -2.05 3.39 8.27
N ASP A 233 -2.88 3.34 7.23
CA ASP A 233 -3.15 2.15 6.43
C ASP A 233 -2.23 2.03 5.19
N GLY A 234 -2.36 0.94 4.44
CA GLY A 234 -1.62 0.69 3.20
C GLY A 234 -2.08 1.51 2.00
N LYS A 235 -3.02 2.46 2.19
CA LYS A 235 -3.58 3.35 1.17
C LYS A 235 -3.20 4.82 1.40
N GLY A 236 -2.71 5.14 2.60
CA GLY A 236 -2.22 6.45 3.01
C GLY A 236 -3.17 7.17 3.97
N ASN A 237 -4.31 6.59 4.32
CA ASN A 237 -5.25 7.22 5.25
C ASN A 237 -4.64 7.19 6.64
N SER A 238 -4.62 8.36 7.28
CA SER A 238 -3.99 8.56 8.58
C SER A 238 -5.05 8.80 9.66
N SER A 239 -4.90 8.11 10.79
CA SER A 239 -5.75 8.30 11.95
C SER A 239 -5.64 9.71 12.51
N ARG A 240 -6.60 10.07 13.37
CA ARG A 240 -6.37 11.17 14.32
C ARG A 240 -5.19 10.82 15.24
N SER A 241 -4.50 11.84 15.74
CA SER A 241 -3.42 11.65 16.72
C SER A 241 -3.96 11.06 18.03
N ALA A 242 -3.25 10.08 18.60
CA ALA A 242 -3.52 9.56 19.94
C ALA A 242 -3.47 10.68 20.99
N ALA A 243 -4.16 10.49 22.12
CA ALA A 243 -4.11 11.43 23.24
C ALA A 243 -2.64 11.63 23.68
N ALA A 244 -2.17 12.87 23.62
CA ALA A 244 -0.76 13.17 23.85
C ALA A 244 -0.36 12.92 25.31
N VAL A 245 0.83 12.37 25.51
CA VAL A 245 1.42 12.12 26.83
C VAL A 245 2.69 12.95 27.01
N GLN A 246 2.93 13.40 28.25
CA GLN A 246 4.13 14.16 28.59
C GLN A 246 5.02 13.36 29.54
N VAL A 247 6.32 13.50 29.35
CA VAL A 247 7.35 12.93 30.22
C VAL A 247 8.54 13.88 30.32
N THR A 248 9.04 14.07 31.53
CA THR A 248 10.28 14.80 31.78
C THR A 248 11.42 13.79 31.91
N THR A 249 12.49 14.01 31.15
CA THR A 249 13.72 13.21 31.25
C THR A 249 14.40 13.40 32.60
N GLY A 250 15.17 12.40 33.02
CA GLY A 250 15.99 12.48 34.24
C GLY A 250 17.30 13.24 33.99
N GLY A 251 18.29 12.97 34.85
CA GLY A 251 19.69 13.36 34.64
C GLY A 251 20.13 14.56 35.46
N LEU A 252 21.13 15.26 34.96
CA LEU A 252 21.75 16.43 35.58
C LEU A 252 21.64 17.61 34.61
N ALA A 253 21.50 18.83 35.15
CA ALA A 253 21.50 20.03 34.33
C ALA A 253 22.87 20.23 33.65
N VAL A 254 22.86 20.84 32.47
CA VAL A 254 24.09 21.29 31.80
C VAL A 254 24.72 22.42 32.63
N PRO A 255 26.04 22.39 32.92
CA PRO A 255 26.72 23.47 33.64
C PRO A 255 26.54 24.84 32.96
N GLY A 256 25.96 25.79 33.68
CA GLY A 256 25.73 27.15 33.22
C GLY A 256 27.00 28.00 33.24
N ARG A 257 26.96 29.14 32.52
CA ARG A 257 27.95 30.24 32.59
C ARG A 257 29.43 29.78 32.53
N VAL A 258 29.72 28.80 31.66
CA VAL A 258 31.09 28.36 31.39
C VAL A 258 31.92 29.55 30.90
N ALA A 259 33.01 29.84 31.60
CA ALA A 259 33.94 30.92 31.31
C ALA A 259 35.38 30.40 31.38
N ALA A 260 36.27 30.96 30.56
CA ALA A 260 37.69 30.63 30.55
C ALA A 260 38.54 31.90 30.68
N VAL A 261 39.57 31.85 31.51
CA VAL A 261 40.52 32.94 31.74
C VAL A 261 41.93 32.44 31.45
N GLY A 262 42.58 33.02 30.44
CA GLY A 262 43.97 32.71 30.09
C GLY A 262 44.96 33.35 31.06
N GLY A 263 46.07 32.65 31.31
CA GLY A 263 47.25 33.14 32.01
C GLY A 263 48.53 32.68 31.31
N ILE A 264 49.68 32.98 31.90
CA ILE A 264 50.97 32.44 31.43
C ILE A 264 50.96 30.93 31.70
N ASP A 265 51.13 30.15 30.62
CA ASP A 265 51.18 28.69 30.58
C ASP A 265 50.00 27.97 31.27
N ARG A 266 48.83 28.63 31.35
CA ARG A 266 47.60 28.04 31.90
C ARG A 266 46.31 28.67 31.37
N VAL A 267 45.23 27.90 31.44
CA VAL A 267 43.85 28.40 31.30
C VAL A 267 43.02 27.90 32.48
N VAL A 268 42.33 28.80 33.18
CA VAL A 268 41.37 28.44 34.22
C VAL A 268 39.97 28.48 33.62
N VAL A 269 39.26 27.35 33.65
CA VAL A 269 37.85 27.24 33.23
C VAL A 269 36.98 27.14 34.48
N SER A 270 35.85 27.84 34.52
CA SER A 270 34.87 27.79 35.61
C SER A 270 33.43 27.85 35.12
N TRP A 271 32.49 27.33 35.91
CA TRP A 271 31.07 27.22 35.56
C TRP A 271 30.16 27.31 36.80
N ASP A 272 28.86 27.48 36.61
CA ASP A 272 27.87 27.41 37.70
C ASP A 272 27.75 25.98 38.25
N ALA A 273 27.57 25.86 39.56
CA ALA A 273 27.36 24.57 40.22
C ALA A 273 26.04 23.91 39.75
N VAL A 274 26.14 22.67 39.27
CA VAL A 274 24.97 21.82 39.03
C VAL A 274 24.53 21.20 40.36
N SER A 275 23.22 21.15 40.61
CA SER A 275 22.64 20.45 41.76
C SER A 275 22.05 19.10 41.35
N GLY A 276 22.21 18.10 42.20
CA GLY A 276 21.66 16.76 41.99
C GLY A 276 22.37 15.71 42.84
N SER A 277 21.62 14.79 43.45
CA SER A 277 22.18 13.72 44.30
C SER A 277 23.02 12.70 43.51
N ALA A 278 22.90 12.67 42.18
CA ALA A 278 23.70 11.85 41.28
C ALA A 278 24.98 12.53 40.77
N LEU A 279 25.21 13.82 41.06
CA LEU A 279 26.42 14.52 40.62
C LEU A 279 27.64 13.97 41.37
N ARG A 280 28.61 13.42 40.62
CA ARG A 280 29.90 12.97 41.14
C ARG A 280 31.03 13.99 40.91
N GLY A 281 30.96 14.72 39.81
CA GLY A 281 31.96 15.69 39.37
C GLY A 281 31.70 16.11 37.92
N TYR A 282 32.67 16.78 37.33
CA TYR A 282 32.59 17.37 35.99
C TYR A 282 33.72 16.84 35.11
N ASN A 283 33.41 16.61 33.84
CA ASN A 283 34.40 16.36 32.79
C ASN A 283 34.68 17.64 32.03
N VAL A 284 35.96 18.02 31.95
CA VAL A 284 36.42 19.17 31.19
C VAL A 284 37.12 18.67 29.95
N PHE A 285 36.68 19.14 28.79
CA PHE A 285 37.29 18.79 27.52
C PHE A 285 37.84 20.07 26.87
N ARG A 286 38.97 19.98 26.17
CA ARG A 286 39.50 21.09 25.36
C ARG A 286 39.69 20.67 23.91
N SER A 287 39.63 21.64 23.02
CA SER A 287 40.11 21.49 21.64
C SER A 287 41.15 22.57 21.35
N ASP A 288 42.09 22.29 20.44
CA ASP A 288 43.08 23.25 19.94
C ASP A 288 42.55 24.06 18.74
N ARG A 289 41.44 23.63 18.13
CA ARG A 289 40.75 24.30 17.03
C ARG A 289 39.24 24.26 17.19
N LEU A 290 38.55 25.11 16.44
CA LEU A 290 37.08 25.17 16.37
C LEU A 290 36.46 23.99 15.61
N ASP A 291 37.24 23.32 14.75
CA ASP A 291 36.84 22.25 13.85
C ASP A 291 37.40 20.86 14.24
N SER A 292 38.26 20.77 15.26
CA SER A 292 38.78 19.50 15.78
C SER A 292 37.96 18.98 16.97
N SER A 293 38.02 17.65 17.16
CA SER A 293 37.35 16.96 18.26
C SER A 293 37.95 17.35 19.62
N TYR A 294 37.10 17.56 20.62
CA TYR A 294 37.52 17.84 21.98
C TYR A 294 38.15 16.61 22.65
N VAL A 295 39.26 16.81 23.36
CA VAL A 295 39.98 15.82 24.15
C VAL A 295 39.62 16.00 25.63
N LEU A 296 39.30 14.90 26.32
CA LEU A 296 39.07 14.89 27.77
C LEU A 296 40.36 15.23 28.52
N LEU A 297 40.30 16.23 29.41
CA LEU A 297 41.42 16.58 30.28
C LEU A 297 41.47 15.62 31.48
N MET A 298 42.65 15.08 31.77
CA MET A 298 42.83 14.15 32.88
C MET A 298 42.58 14.82 34.23
N GLY A 299 41.84 14.14 35.09
CA GLY A 299 41.59 14.60 36.45
C GLY A 299 42.80 14.44 37.34
N ALA A 300 43.06 15.44 38.19
CA ALA A 300 44.14 15.39 39.19
C ALA A 300 43.77 14.56 40.44
N GLU A 301 42.53 14.07 40.51
CA GLU A 301 41.92 13.54 41.74
C GLU A 301 41.79 12.00 41.76
N GLY A 302 42.26 11.30 40.72
CA GLY A 302 42.21 9.81 40.64
C GLY A 302 40.81 9.22 40.44
N ASN A 303 39.85 10.03 39.98
CA ASN A 303 38.46 9.66 39.76
C ASN A 303 38.14 9.44 38.28
N ASP A 304 36.98 8.85 37.98
CA ASP A 304 36.43 8.68 36.63
C ASP A 304 35.95 10.02 35.98
N PHE A 305 36.31 11.16 36.57
CA PHE A 305 35.95 12.50 36.12
C PHE A 305 37.08 13.51 36.33
N THR A 306 37.09 14.60 35.55
CA THR A 306 38.17 15.60 35.57
C THR A 306 38.29 16.35 36.91
N THR A 307 37.19 16.80 37.51
CA THR A 307 37.21 17.56 38.79
C THR A 307 35.89 17.47 39.55
N ALA A 308 35.92 17.39 40.88
CA ALA A 308 34.73 17.54 41.71
C ALA A 308 34.31 19.02 41.91
N ARG A 309 35.12 19.98 41.44
CA ARG A 309 34.95 21.43 41.66
C ARG A 309 34.24 22.09 40.48
N THR A 310 33.76 23.32 40.68
CA THR A 310 33.23 24.19 39.63
C THR A 310 34.29 24.97 38.84
N SER A 311 35.55 24.55 38.96
CA SER A 311 36.66 25.06 38.16
C SER A 311 37.75 24.02 37.95
N TYR A 312 38.52 24.21 36.87
CA TYR A 312 39.68 23.42 36.50
C TYR A 312 40.78 24.33 35.94
N GLU A 313 42.03 24.05 36.29
CA GLU A 313 43.21 24.74 35.77
C GLU A 313 43.94 23.81 34.81
N ASP A 314 43.86 24.11 33.52
CA ASP A 314 44.61 23.43 32.47
C ASP A 314 45.99 24.09 32.35
N THR A 315 47.03 23.38 32.80
CA THR A 315 48.44 23.76 32.67
C THR A 315 49.16 23.04 31.52
N ALA A 316 48.45 22.20 30.77
CA ALA A 316 48.99 21.48 29.62
C ALA A 316 48.85 22.26 28.30
N VAL A 317 48.55 23.57 28.38
CA VAL A 317 48.48 24.47 27.23
C VAL A 317 49.89 24.87 26.81
N VAL A 318 50.32 24.35 25.67
CA VAL A 318 51.58 24.77 25.03
C VAL A 318 51.32 26.06 24.28
N ALA A 319 52.20 27.05 24.42
CA ALA A 319 52.13 28.28 23.63
C ALA A 319 52.10 27.95 22.13
N ALA A 320 51.14 28.51 21.41
CA ALA A 320 51.08 28.38 19.96
C ALA A 320 52.37 28.95 19.35
N GLN A 321 53.12 28.11 18.64
CA GLN A 321 54.22 28.57 17.81
C GLN A 321 53.63 29.40 16.66
N MET A 322 53.91 30.72 16.69
CA MET A 322 53.55 31.66 15.61
C MET A 322 54.41 31.43 14.36
#